data_AF-A0A2R7Y0M6-F1
#
_entry.id   AF-A0A2R7Y0M6-F1
#
_cell.length_a   1.000
_cell.length_b   1.000
_cell.length_c   1.000
_cell.angle_alpha   90.00
_cell.angle_beta   90.00
_cell.angle_gamma   90.00
#
_symmetry.space_group_name_H-M   'P 1'
#
loop_
_entity.id
_entity.type
_entity.pdbx_description
1 polymer ?
#
loop_
_entity_poly.entity_id
_entity_poly.type
_entity_poly.pdbx_seq_one_letter_code
_entity_poly.pdbx_strand_id
1 'polypeptide(L)'
;MRGHRYILLLFIALALFIPSANAEAFAMSINDGSVKIDLGYPTEVKPSTCFSVRVDVTVLKTVSNLNVHLKVIYHTASSTATLYDAYVVTSFSGGPGLAYSGVLTLCPPSTLGTLVSARINATYASGGLLQEFYMATVRDKYYSELTAELDAAKSTISALQSEVSSLRSAVSALRLEASRLRDEVSKLNELVNALEVENGLLKYRLASAEALNVQLKDNISKLDAELSSIRHSYLNLSTQYATLRDRYDSLLKSEESLRHEYENLSSDYSSLTKEYTILTTLYDELKKEYKDLRARYDDALEKIGSLQRSLKESEEEYKSLSQQYAVASWERTLVVWIAIAQAAGIAGFAVTKLSKIFKRASDRKLTKTDSKEQLCEEGKEKETEQKTDVMPVVDRLQKVLSGRRISIPAEVAEKMGLSEGSRVIVRLMEDGTLTVKKAEDGVGSKPGEGPTVQG
;
A
#
# COMPACT_ATOMS: atom_id res chain seq x y z
N MET A 1 -76.00 32.70 -38.46
CA MET A 1 -75.47 31.74 -39.46
C MET A 1 -76.58 31.08 -40.29
N ARG A 2 -77.35 31.85 -41.08
CA ARG A 2 -78.38 31.31 -41.99
C ARG A 2 -78.18 31.67 -43.48
N GLY A 3 -77.25 32.58 -43.80
CA GLY A 3 -76.99 33.05 -45.17
C GLY A 3 -76.07 32.17 -46.03
N HIS A 4 -75.17 31.38 -45.43
CA HIS A 4 -74.21 30.55 -46.19
C HIS A 4 -74.76 29.20 -46.69
N ARG A 5 -75.90 28.74 -46.17
CA ARG A 5 -76.54 27.49 -46.66
C ARG A 5 -77.30 27.68 -47.96
N TYR A 6 -77.82 28.88 -48.23
CA TYR A 6 -78.53 29.18 -49.48
C TYR A 6 -77.58 29.40 -50.67
N ILE A 7 -76.38 29.95 -50.44
CA ILE A 7 -75.40 30.17 -51.51
C ILE A 7 -74.79 28.83 -51.98
N LEU A 8 -74.54 27.89 -51.06
CA LEU A 8 -74.02 26.56 -51.44
C LEU A 8 -75.07 25.70 -52.17
N LEU A 9 -76.36 25.80 -51.79
CA LEU A 9 -77.45 25.09 -52.48
C LEU A 9 -77.78 25.69 -53.85
N LEU A 10 -77.59 27.01 -54.04
CA LEU A 10 -77.80 27.68 -55.34
C LEU A 10 -76.69 27.34 -56.35
N PHE A 11 -75.46 27.10 -55.89
CA PHE A 11 -74.37 26.60 -56.73
C PHE A 11 -74.50 25.10 -57.08
N ILE A 12 -75.09 24.28 -56.21
CA ILE A 12 -75.35 22.85 -56.48
C ILE A 12 -76.55 22.67 -57.43
N ALA A 13 -77.56 23.55 -57.38
CA ALA A 13 -78.69 23.53 -58.31
C ALA A 13 -78.33 24.02 -59.73
N LEU A 14 -77.35 24.92 -59.88
CA LEU A 14 -76.89 25.42 -61.18
C LEU A 14 -75.95 24.44 -61.91
N ALA A 15 -75.35 23.48 -61.20
CA ALA A 15 -74.49 22.43 -61.78
C ALA A 15 -75.27 21.23 -62.36
N LEU A 16 -76.60 21.19 -62.17
CA LEU A 16 -77.51 20.15 -62.71
C LEU A 16 -78.28 20.60 -63.96
N PHE A 17 -78.01 21.80 -64.47
CA PHE A 17 -78.60 22.35 -65.70
C PHE A 17 -77.51 22.62 -66.74
N ILE A 18 -76.66 21.64 -66.99
CA ILE A 18 -75.84 21.63 -68.20
C ILE A 18 -76.74 21.01 -69.27
N PRO A 19 -77.21 21.76 -70.29
CA PRO A 19 -77.85 21.12 -71.43
C PRO A 19 -76.87 20.09 -71.95
N SER A 20 -77.30 18.83 -72.02
CA SER A 20 -76.56 17.74 -72.63
C SER A 20 -75.93 18.28 -73.91
N ALA A 21 -74.61 18.43 -73.89
CA ALA A 21 -73.84 18.78 -75.06
C ALA A 21 -74.17 17.70 -76.09
N ASN A 22 -75.11 18.01 -76.98
CA ASN A 22 -75.19 17.34 -78.26
C ASN A 22 -73.85 17.67 -78.89
N ALA A 23 -72.89 16.76 -78.77
CA ALA A 23 -71.66 16.81 -79.55
C ALA A 23 -72.10 17.13 -80.97
N GLU A 24 -71.62 18.26 -81.50
CA GLU A 24 -71.92 18.69 -82.86
C GLU A 24 -71.49 17.55 -83.78
N ALA A 25 -72.43 16.70 -84.17
CA ALA A 25 -72.21 15.71 -85.19
C ALA A 25 -71.84 16.51 -86.43
N PHE A 26 -70.66 16.26 -87.00
CA PHE A 26 -70.27 16.95 -88.22
C PHE A 26 -71.34 16.66 -89.26
N ALA A 27 -72.01 17.72 -89.68
CA ALA A 27 -73.12 17.65 -90.58
C ALA A 27 -72.63 17.99 -91.99
N MET A 28 -72.66 17.02 -92.90
CA MET A 28 -72.52 17.30 -94.32
C MET A 28 -73.88 17.69 -94.88
N SER A 29 -73.95 18.81 -95.59
CA SER A 29 -75.18 19.27 -96.24
C SER A 29 -74.93 19.42 -97.73
N ILE A 30 -75.67 18.67 -98.55
CA ILE A 30 -75.58 18.71 -100.00
C ILE A 30 -76.90 19.26 -100.54
N ASN A 31 -76.85 20.30 -101.35
CA ASN A 31 -78.04 20.99 -101.85
C ASN A 31 -77.86 21.40 -103.32
N ASP A 32 -78.72 20.85 -104.20
CA ASP A 32 -78.73 21.18 -105.63
C ASP A 32 -79.94 22.05 -106.03
N GLY A 33 -80.57 22.72 -105.06
CA GLY A 33 -81.73 23.59 -105.25
C GLY A 33 -83.07 22.89 -105.53
N SER A 34 -83.05 21.60 -105.84
CA SER A 34 -84.26 20.74 -105.96
C SER A 34 -84.36 19.71 -104.83
N VAL A 35 -83.24 19.19 -104.36
CA VAL A 35 -83.14 18.25 -103.22
C VAL A 35 -81.99 18.68 -102.31
N LYS A 36 -82.21 18.62 -101.00
CA LYS A 36 -81.23 18.84 -99.94
C LYS A 36 -81.06 17.56 -99.13
N ILE A 37 -79.83 17.14 -98.91
CA ILE A 37 -79.49 15.95 -98.12
C ILE A 37 -78.55 16.37 -97.00
N ASP A 38 -79.01 16.21 -95.75
CA ASP A 38 -78.22 16.47 -94.55
C ASP A 38 -77.80 15.14 -93.92
N LEU A 39 -76.51 14.98 -93.62
CA LEU A 39 -75.96 13.80 -92.94
C LEU A 39 -75.21 14.21 -91.68
N GLY A 40 -75.63 13.69 -90.52
CA GLY A 40 -74.90 13.85 -89.25
C GLY A 40 -74.12 12.59 -88.91
N TYR A 41 -72.80 12.71 -88.73
CA TYR A 41 -71.91 11.59 -88.38
C TYR A 41 -70.78 12.02 -87.43
N PRO A 42 -70.17 11.09 -86.67
CA PRO A 42 -69.00 11.40 -85.84
C PRO A 42 -67.73 11.56 -86.69
N THR A 43 -66.78 12.38 -86.24
CA THR A 43 -65.49 12.60 -86.93
C THR A 43 -64.43 11.55 -86.65
N GLU A 44 -64.62 10.76 -85.59
CA GLU A 44 -63.75 9.65 -85.23
C GLU A 44 -64.59 8.39 -85.01
N VAL A 45 -64.11 7.26 -85.53
CA VAL A 45 -64.77 5.96 -85.43
C VAL A 45 -63.75 4.95 -84.94
N LYS A 46 -64.13 4.09 -84.00
CA LYS A 46 -63.30 2.97 -83.54
C LYS A 46 -63.63 1.70 -84.33
N PRO A 47 -62.63 0.84 -84.62
CA PRO A 47 -62.90 -0.48 -85.16
C PRO A 47 -63.76 -1.28 -84.18
N SER A 48 -64.61 -2.16 -84.69
CA SER A 48 -65.56 -2.98 -83.89
C SER A 48 -66.62 -2.21 -83.07
N THR A 49 -66.70 -0.88 -83.15
CA THR A 49 -67.74 -0.11 -82.45
C THR A 49 -68.71 0.50 -83.45
N CYS A 50 -69.99 0.18 -83.33
CA CYS A 50 -70.99 0.74 -84.21
C CYS A 50 -71.21 2.24 -83.94
N PHE A 51 -71.36 3.02 -85.00
CA PHE A 51 -71.69 4.44 -84.94
C PHE A 51 -72.98 4.73 -85.68
N SER A 52 -73.61 5.85 -85.35
CA SER A 52 -74.88 6.26 -85.95
C SER A 52 -74.68 7.38 -86.96
N VAL A 53 -75.32 7.25 -88.12
CA VAL A 53 -75.37 8.26 -89.18
C VAL A 53 -76.82 8.68 -89.35
N ARG A 54 -77.13 9.94 -89.03
CA ARG A 54 -78.45 10.51 -89.31
C ARG A 54 -78.49 10.98 -90.76
N VAL A 55 -79.55 10.65 -91.50
CA VAL A 55 -79.74 11.04 -92.90
C VAL A 55 -81.12 11.67 -93.05
N ASP A 56 -81.16 12.92 -93.48
CA ASP A 56 -82.38 13.68 -93.74
C ASP A 56 -82.39 14.13 -95.20
N VAL A 57 -83.40 13.71 -95.97
CA VAL A 57 -83.60 14.07 -97.38
C VAL A 57 -84.82 14.98 -97.48
N THR A 58 -84.59 16.22 -97.88
CA THR A 58 -85.62 17.24 -98.06
C THR A 58 -85.74 17.63 -99.52
N VAL A 59 -86.94 17.54 -100.06
CA VAL A 59 -87.28 18.01 -101.41
C VAL A 59 -87.63 19.49 -101.33
N LEU A 60 -86.99 20.31 -102.17
CA LEU A 60 -87.17 21.77 -102.21
C LEU A 60 -88.08 22.21 -103.36
N LYS A 61 -88.15 21.41 -104.43
CA LYS A 61 -89.01 21.62 -105.60
C LYS A 61 -89.64 20.30 -106.03
N THR A 62 -90.75 20.33 -106.75
CA THR A 62 -91.42 19.10 -107.20
C THR A 62 -90.46 18.22 -108.01
N VAL A 63 -90.26 16.98 -107.55
CA VAL A 63 -89.44 15.97 -108.22
C VAL A 63 -90.27 14.72 -108.47
N SER A 64 -89.95 14.00 -109.55
CA SER A 64 -90.52 12.69 -109.86
C SER A 64 -89.43 11.63 -109.95
N ASN A 65 -89.74 10.43 -109.46
CA ASN A 65 -88.84 9.28 -109.39
C ASN A 65 -87.51 9.58 -108.67
N LEU A 66 -87.56 10.25 -107.52
CA LEU A 66 -86.39 10.47 -106.68
C LEU A 66 -85.91 9.15 -106.06
N ASN A 67 -84.69 8.78 -106.40
CA ASN A 67 -83.94 7.66 -105.83
C ASN A 67 -82.66 8.19 -105.20
N VAL A 68 -82.50 8.01 -103.89
CA VAL A 68 -81.28 8.40 -103.17
C VAL A 68 -80.57 7.13 -102.71
N HIS A 69 -79.41 6.87 -103.30
CA HIS A 69 -78.54 5.76 -102.96
C HIS A 69 -77.38 6.24 -102.10
N LEU A 70 -77.24 5.67 -100.91
CA LEU A 70 -76.13 5.95 -100.01
C LEU A 70 -75.25 4.71 -99.94
N LYS A 71 -73.97 4.91 -100.23
CA LYS A 71 -72.92 3.92 -100.05
C LYS A 71 -71.88 4.43 -99.07
N VAL A 72 -71.65 3.72 -97.97
CA VAL A 72 -70.62 4.04 -96.98
C VAL A 72 -69.52 3.00 -97.05
N ILE A 73 -68.29 3.47 -97.23
CA ILE A 73 -67.11 2.65 -97.47
C ILE A 73 -66.11 2.88 -96.34
N TYR A 74 -65.68 1.79 -95.72
CA TYR A 74 -64.60 1.74 -94.76
C TYR A 74 -63.30 1.40 -95.48
N HIS A 75 -62.31 2.27 -95.37
CA HIS A 75 -61.02 2.07 -96.00
C HIS A 75 -60.05 1.46 -94.99
N THR A 76 -59.33 0.43 -95.39
CA THR A 76 -58.17 -0.12 -94.67
C THR A 76 -56.90 0.18 -95.46
N ALA A 77 -55.73 -0.15 -94.91
CA ALA A 77 -54.45 0.07 -95.59
C ALA A 77 -54.31 -0.71 -96.92
N SER A 78 -55.04 -1.82 -97.08
CA SER A 78 -54.89 -2.74 -98.20
C SER A 78 -56.19 -3.06 -98.95
N SER A 79 -57.36 -2.70 -98.41
CA SER A 79 -58.66 -3.03 -98.99
C SER A 79 -59.77 -2.06 -98.58
N THR A 80 -60.92 -2.10 -99.26
CA THR A 80 -62.11 -1.36 -98.86
C THR A 80 -63.23 -2.33 -98.49
N ALA A 81 -63.95 -2.05 -97.40
CA ALA A 81 -65.11 -2.79 -96.95
C ALA A 81 -66.34 -1.89 -97.06
N THR A 82 -67.43 -2.39 -97.61
CA THR A 82 -68.67 -1.60 -97.71
C THR A 82 -69.48 -1.78 -96.43
N LEU A 83 -69.71 -0.70 -95.69
CA LEU A 83 -70.49 -0.72 -94.44
C LEU A 83 -71.99 -0.60 -94.69
N TYR A 84 -72.36 0.10 -95.77
CA TYR A 84 -73.75 0.31 -96.17
C TYR A 84 -73.80 0.53 -97.67
N ASP A 85 -74.78 -0.08 -98.34
CA ASP A 85 -74.99 0.06 -99.79
C ASP A 85 -76.47 -0.16 -100.10
N ALA A 86 -77.28 0.88 -100.00
CA ALA A 86 -78.71 0.78 -100.25
C ALA A 86 -79.36 2.11 -100.62
N TYR A 87 -80.55 2.02 -101.21
CA TYR A 87 -81.41 3.17 -101.44
C TYR A 87 -82.11 3.59 -100.15
N VAL A 88 -81.85 4.83 -99.73
CA VAL A 88 -82.49 5.47 -98.58
C VAL A 88 -83.87 6.01 -98.98
N VAL A 89 -84.03 6.42 -100.25
CA VAL A 89 -85.30 6.81 -100.87
C VAL A 89 -85.45 6.08 -102.19
N THR A 90 -86.61 5.49 -102.45
CA THR A 90 -86.93 4.83 -103.73
C THR A 90 -88.22 5.39 -104.32
N SER A 91 -88.18 5.73 -105.60
CA SER A 91 -89.28 6.19 -106.45
C SER A 91 -90.18 7.28 -105.84
N PHE A 92 -89.62 8.17 -105.03
CA PHE A 92 -90.40 9.23 -104.40
C PHE A 92 -90.82 10.28 -105.45
N SER A 93 -92.11 10.60 -105.47
CA SER A 93 -92.65 11.67 -106.32
C SER A 93 -93.53 12.56 -105.48
N GLY A 94 -93.21 13.85 -105.40
CA GLY A 94 -93.87 14.77 -104.47
C GLY A 94 -93.39 16.21 -104.57
N GLY A 95 -94.12 17.10 -103.90
CA GLY A 95 -93.77 18.51 -103.77
C GLY A 95 -92.75 18.79 -102.66
N PRO A 96 -92.48 20.07 -102.34
CA PRO A 96 -91.54 20.46 -101.30
C PRO A 96 -91.90 19.87 -99.92
N GLY A 97 -90.94 19.25 -99.24
CA GLY A 97 -91.14 18.58 -97.96
C GLY A 97 -90.05 17.56 -97.63
N LEU A 98 -90.10 17.00 -96.42
CA LEU A 98 -89.21 15.93 -96.00
C LEU A 98 -89.59 14.63 -96.71
N ALA A 99 -88.69 14.09 -97.53
CA ALA A 99 -88.88 12.83 -98.23
C ALA A 99 -88.40 11.63 -97.39
N TYR A 100 -87.40 11.83 -96.53
CA TYR A 100 -86.89 10.81 -95.62
C TYR A 100 -86.18 11.44 -94.43
N SER A 101 -86.31 10.83 -93.25
CA SER A 101 -85.47 11.09 -92.09
C SER A 101 -85.27 9.77 -91.36
N GLY A 102 -84.02 9.41 -91.10
CA GLY A 102 -83.70 8.16 -90.45
C GLY A 102 -82.29 8.15 -89.88
N VAL A 103 -82.05 7.20 -88.97
CA VAL A 103 -80.72 6.96 -88.38
C VAL A 103 -80.26 5.57 -88.80
N LEU A 104 -79.09 5.51 -89.42
CA LEU A 104 -78.42 4.30 -89.84
C LEU A 104 -77.37 3.93 -88.80
N THR A 105 -77.36 2.69 -88.34
CA THR A 105 -76.31 2.18 -87.46
C THR A 105 -75.31 1.39 -88.29
N LEU A 106 -74.07 1.88 -88.35
CA LEU A 106 -73.00 1.30 -89.15
C LEU A 106 -71.95 0.69 -88.22
N CYS A 107 -71.59 -0.57 -88.45
CA CYS A 107 -70.63 -1.30 -87.65
C CYS A 107 -69.36 -1.56 -88.47
N PRO A 108 -68.26 -0.81 -88.23
CA PRO A 108 -66.99 -1.07 -88.89
C PRO A 108 -66.42 -2.43 -88.47
N PRO A 109 -65.66 -3.10 -89.35
CA PRO A 109 -64.99 -4.35 -89.02
C PRO A 109 -63.93 -4.14 -87.92
N SER A 110 -63.42 -5.25 -87.38
CA SER A 110 -62.41 -5.23 -86.31
C SER A 110 -61.00 -4.86 -86.78
N THR A 111 -60.77 -4.85 -88.09
CA THR A 111 -59.48 -4.42 -88.67
C THR A 111 -59.33 -2.92 -88.59
N LEU A 112 -58.15 -2.44 -88.17
CA LEU A 112 -57.84 -1.02 -88.14
C LEU A 112 -57.94 -0.41 -89.54
N GLY A 113 -58.87 0.53 -89.69
CA GLY A 113 -59.09 1.30 -90.91
C GLY A 113 -58.28 2.60 -90.93
N THR A 114 -58.30 3.28 -92.07
CA THR A 114 -57.70 4.61 -92.24
C THR A 114 -58.77 5.69 -92.17
N LEU A 115 -59.84 5.55 -92.95
CA LEU A 115 -60.95 6.50 -92.99
C LEU A 115 -62.27 5.84 -93.41
N VAL A 116 -63.36 6.53 -93.15
CA VAL A 116 -64.69 6.21 -93.69
C VAL A 116 -65.05 7.28 -94.71
N SER A 117 -65.44 6.87 -95.91
CA SER A 117 -66.00 7.78 -96.92
C SER A 117 -67.44 7.40 -97.25
N ALA A 118 -68.23 8.39 -97.66
CA ALA A 118 -69.56 8.16 -98.19
C ALA A 118 -69.65 8.64 -99.62
N ARG A 119 -70.41 7.89 -100.42
CA ARG A 119 -70.85 8.27 -101.75
C ARG A 119 -72.37 8.31 -101.76
N ILE A 120 -72.91 9.45 -102.17
CA ILE A 120 -74.35 9.68 -102.28
C ILE A 120 -74.69 9.96 -103.72
N ASN A 121 -75.63 9.19 -104.26
CA ASN A 121 -76.14 9.36 -105.60
C ASN A 121 -77.66 9.55 -105.53
N ALA A 122 -78.13 10.77 -105.77
CA ALA A 122 -79.54 11.10 -105.91
C ALA A 122 -79.88 11.26 -107.40
N THR A 123 -80.88 10.54 -107.88
CA THR A 123 -81.34 10.62 -109.28
C THR A 123 -82.84 10.89 -109.30
N TYR A 124 -83.28 11.81 -110.16
CA TYR A 124 -84.68 12.18 -110.35
C TYR A 124 -84.90 12.65 -111.80
N ALA A 125 -86.16 12.76 -112.25
CA ALA A 125 -86.45 13.01 -113.66
C ALA A 125 -85.85 14.31 -114.23
N SER A 126 -85.65 15.33 -113.38
CA SER A 126 -85.11 16.64 -113.76
C SER A 126 -83.60 16.80 -113.52
N GLY A 127 -82.91 15.80 -112.99
CA GLY A 127 -81.47 15.89 -112.71
C GLY A 127 -80.94 14.83 -111.75
N GLY A 128 -79.69 14.99 -111.34
CA GLY A 128 -79.07 14.10 -110.37
C GLY A 128 -77.86 14.73 -109.70
N LEU A 129 -77.53 14.22 -108.53
CA LEU A 129 -76.47 14.69 -107.67
C LEU A 129 -75.64 13.49 -107.23
N LEU A 130 -74.35 13.51 -107.56
CA LEU A 130 -73.38 12.54 -107.08
C LEU A 130 -72.30 13.27 -106.29
N GLN A 131 -72.15 12.92 -105.02
CA GLN A 131 -71.10 13.47 -104.17
C GLN A 131 -70.39 12.34 -103.44
N GLU A 132 -69.06 12.38 -103.46
CA GLU A 132 -68.22 11.58 -102.59
C GLU A 132 -67.51 12.49 -101.59
N PHE A 133 -67.49 12.11 -100.33
CA PHE A 133 -66.86 12.89 -99.28
C PHE A 133 -66.31 12.01 -98.18
N TYR A 134 -65.32 12.57 -97.48
CA TYR A 134 -64.74 12.01 -96.29
C TYR A 134 -65.68 12.20 -95.10
N MET A 135 -65.95 11.12 -94.36
CA MET A 135 -66.79 11.15 -93.16
C MET A 135 -65.94 11.26 -91.89
N ALA A 136 -65.16 10.23 -91.59
CA ALA A 136 -64.52 10.07 -90.29
C ALA A 136 -63.14 9.45 -90.39
N THR A 137 -62.25 9.78 -89.45
CA THR A 137 -60.97 9.06 -89.28
C THR A 137 -61.24 7.82 -88.45
N VAL A 138 -60.63 6.70 -88.81
CA VAL A 138 -60.66 5.51 -87.98
C VAL A 138 -59.48 5.52 -87.03
N ARG A 139 -59.70 5.35 -85.72
CA ARG A 139 -58.66 5.32 -84.68
C ARG A 139 -58.99 4.30 -83.61
N ASP A 140 -57.98 3.68 -82.99
CA ASP A 140 -58.18 2.72 -81.88
C ASP A 140 -58.60 3.39 -80.57
N LYS A 141 -58.14 4.63 -80.34
CA LYS A 141 -58.55 5.49 -79.21
C LYS A 141 -59.05 6.83 -79.75
N TYR A 142 -60.07 7.37 -79.10
CA TYR A 142 -60.55 8.71 -79.39
C TYR A 142 -59.52 9.74 -78.92
N TYR A 143 -59.47 10.89 -79.58
CA TYR A 143 -58.62 11.99 -79.15
C TYR A 143 -58.91 12.40 -77.70
N SER A 144 -60.18 12.40 -77.28
CA SER A 144 -60.62 12.70 -75.92
C SER A 144 -60.05 11.75 -74.86
N GLU A 145 -59.93 10.45 -75.17
CA GLU A 145 -59.34 9.45 -74.29
C GLU A 145 -57.84 9.68 -74.15
N LEU A 146 -57.16 9.96 -75.26
CA LEU A 146 -55.72 10.25 -75.24
C LEU A 146 -55.42 11.53 -74.45
N THR A 147 -56.26 12.57 -74.57
CA THR A 147 -56.12 13.79 -73.76
C THR A 147 -56.38 13.53 -72.28
N ALA A 148 -57.36 12.70 -71.94
CA ALA A 148 -57.64 12.34 -70.55
C ALA A 148 -56.49 11.55 -69.92
N GLU A 149 -55.90 10.60 -70.66
CA GLU A 149 -54.70 9.87 -70.23
C GLU A 149 -53.51 10.82 -70.05
N LEU A 150 -53.32 11.78 -70.95
CA LEU A 150 -52.26 12.76 -70.86
C LEU A 150 -52.43 13.67 -69.63
N ASP A 151 -53.64 14.12 -69.35
CA ASP A 151 -53.90 14.99 -68.20
C ASP A 151 -53.79 14.23 -66.87
N ALA A 152 -54.21 12.97 -66.83
CA ALA A 152 -53.97 12.08 -65.70
C ALA A 152 -52.45 11.88 -65.48
N ALA A 153 -51.70 11.59 -66.54
CA ALA A 153 -50.25 11.44 -66.47
C ALA A 153 -49.57 12.73 -65.98
N LYS A 154 -49.96 13.91 -66.48
CA LYS A 154 -49.46 15.21 -65.98
C LYS A 154 -49.75 15.40 -64.51
N SER A 155 -50.96 15.06 -64.05
CA SER A 155 -51.33 15.14 -62.64
C SER A 155 -50.44 14.25 -61.76
N THR A 156 -50.18 13.01 -62.19
CA THR A 156 -49.25 12.12 -61.48
C THR A 156 -47.82 12.66 -61.45
N ILE A 157 -47.33 13.26 -62.54
CA ILE A 157 -46.01 13.90 -62.59
C ILE A 157 -45.94 15.04 -61.58
N SER A 158 -46.96 15.91 -61.52
CA SER A 158 -47.00 17.01 -60.56
C SER A 158 -47.03 16.50 -59.11
N ALA A 159 -47.77 15.42 -58.82
CA ALA A 159 -47.80 14.79 -57.51
C ALA A 159 -46.43 14.21 -57.11
N LEU A 160 -45.80 13.45 -58.01
CA LEU A 160 -44.45 12.89 -57.78
C LEU A 160 -43.40 13.99 -57.62
N GLN A 161 -43.49 15.10 -58.36
CA GLN A 161 -42.59 16.25 -58.18
C GLN A 161 -42.73 16.88 -56.79
N SER A 162 -43.96 16.96 -56.27
CA SER A 162 -44.22 17.45 -54.91
C SER A 162 -43.62 16.50 -53.86
N GLU A 163 -43.82 15.19 -54.04
CA GLU A 163 -43.27 14.17 -53.15
C GLU A 163 -41.73 14.18 -53.14
N VAL A 164 -41.10 14.25 -54.31
CA VAL A 164 -39.64 14.37 -54.45
C VAL A 164 -39.13 15.64 -53.75
N SER A 165 -39.86 16.74 -53.85
CA SER A 165 -39.49 17.99 -53.17
C SER A 165 -39.56 17.84 -51.65
N SER A 166 -40.61 17.21 -51.14
CA SER A 166 -40.77 16.93 -49.70
C SER A 166 -39.69 15.98 -49.17
N LEU A 167 -39.41 14.89 -49.89
CA LEU A 167 -38.34 13.95 -49.55
C LEU A 167 -36.96 14.61 -49.55
N ARG A 168 -36.68 15.52 -50.50
CA ARG A 168 -35.43 16.29 -50.49
C ARG A 168 -35.30 17.16 -49.24
N SER A 169 -36.38 17.82 -48.83
CA SER A 169 -36.42 18.60 -47.58
C SER A 169 -36.17 17.70 -46.37
N ALA A 170 -36.83 16.53 -46.28
CA ALA A 170 -36.62 15.58 -45.19
C ALA A 170 -35.17 15.07 -45.11
N VAL A 171 -34.57 14.71 -46.25
CA VAL A 171 -33.16 14.29 -46.32
C VAL A 171 -32.23 15.42 -45.88
N SER A 172 -32.52 16.67 -46.26
CA SER A 172 -31.71 17.81 -45.83
C SER A 172 -31.76 18.03 -44.31
N ALA A 173 -32.94 17.88 -43.70
CA ALA A 173 -33.11 18.00 -42.26
C ALA A 173 -32.38 16.88 -41.50
N LEU A 174 -32.51 15.63 -41.96
CA LEU A 174 -31.81 14.48 -41.38
C LEU A 174 -30.28 14.63 -41.46
N ARG A 175 -29.76 15.19 -42.57
CA ARG A 175 -28.32 15.48 -42.69
C ARG A 175 -27.85 16.51 -41.67
N LEU A 176 -28.65 17.54 -41.39
CA LEU A 176 -28.31 18.54 -40.40
C LEU A 176 -28.28 17.92 -38.99
N GLU A 177 -29.27 17.10 -38.65
CA GLU A 177 -29.29 16.43 -37.34
C GLU A 177 -28.12 15.43 -37.18
N ALA A 178 -27.79 14.69 -38.24
CA ALA A 178 -26.62 13.81 -38.23
C ALA A 178 -25.31 14.59 -38.03
N SER A 179 -25.19 15.79 -38.60
CA SER A 179 -24.05 16.67 -38.35
C SER A 179 -24.01 17.14 -36.89
N ARG A 180 -25.16 17.57 -36.36
CA ARG A 180 -25.27 18.04 -34.96
C ARG A 180 -24.89 16.95 -33.96
N LEU A 181 -25.41 15.74 -34.15
CA LEU A 181 -25.08 14.58 -33.31
C LEU A 181 -23.61 14.20 -33.41
N ARG A 182 -23.00 14.31 -34.60
CA ARG A 182 -21.56 14.08 -34.77
C ARG A 182 -20.72 15.07 -33.96
N ASP A 183 -21.09 16.35 -33.96
CA ASP A 183 -20.40 17.38 -33.18
C ASP A 183 -20.56 17.15 -31.67
N GLU A 184 -21.74 16.71 -31.23
CA GLU A 184 -22.03 16.38 -29.83
C GLU A 184 -21.21 15.18 -29.36
N VAL A 185 -21.10 14.12 -30.19
CA VAL A 185 -20.23 12.97 -29.92
C VAL A 185 -18.77 13.40 -29.85
N SER A 186 -18.31 14.31 -30.72
CA SER A 186 -16.93 14.83 -30.67
C SER A 186 -16.64 15.53 -29.34
N LYS A 187 -17.55 16.40 -28.88
CA LYS A 187 -17.42 17.10 -27.59
C LYS A 187 -17.43 16.16 -26.40
N LEU A 188 -18.32 15.16 -26.41
CA LEU A 188 -18.36 14.13 -25.38
C LEU A 188 -17.04 13.35 -25.32
N ASN A 189 -16.46 13.03 -26.47
CA ASN A 189 -15.19 12.31 -26.52
C ASN A 189 -14.03 13.13 -25.96
N GLU A 190 -13.99 14.44 -26.24
CA GLU A 190 -13.02 15.37 -25.63
C GLU A 190 -13.15 15.42 -24.10
N LEU A 191 -14.39 15.49 -23.58
CA LEU A 191 -14.65 15.48 -22.14
C LEU A 191 -14.22 14.16 -21.49
N VAL A 192 -14.50 13.02 -22.12
CA VAL A 192 -14.07 11.69 -21.63
C VAL A 192 -12.54 11.64 -21.54
N ASN A 193 -11.82 12.06 -22.59
CA ASN A 193 -10.36 12.08 -22.58
C ASN A 193 -9.81 12.99 -21.47
N ALA A 194 -10.42 14.16 -21.24
CA ALA A 194 -10.02 15.06 -20.16
C ALA A 194 -10.21 14.41 -18.77
N LEU A 195 -11.35 13.75 -18.55
CA LEU A 195 -11.64 13.03 -17.31
C LEU A 195 -10.72 11.82 -17.09
N GLU A 196 -10.30 11.13 -18.15
CA GLU A 196 -9.32 10.05 -18.06
C GLU A 196 -7.96 10.56 -17.59
N VAL A 197 -7.51 11.69 -18.14
CA VAL A 197 -6.26 12.36 -17.71
C VAL A 197 -6.35 12.79 -16.24
N GLU A 198 -7.47 13.41 -15.84
CA GLU A 198 -7.68 13.84 -14.46
C GLU A 198 -7.70 12.65 -13.48
N ASN A 199 -8.38 11.56 -13.84
CA ASN A 199 -8.37 10.33 -13.05
C ASN A 199 -6.95 9.74 -12.92
N GLY A 200 -6.16 9.78 -14.00
CA GLY A 200 -4.75 9.39 -13.96
C GLY A 200 -3.95 10.21 -12.96
N LEU A 201 -4.12 11.53 -12.97
CA LEU A 201 -3.46 12.45 -12.04
C LEU A 201 -3.90 12.21 -10.59
N LEU A 202 -5.20 12.01 -10.35
CA LEU A 202 -5.73 11.74 -9.02
C LEU A 202 -5.19 10.42 -8.45
N LYS A 203 -5.11 9.36 -9.25
CA LYS A 203 -4.49 8.09 -8.84
C LYS A 203 -3.02 8.28 -8.46
N TYR A 204 -2.26 9.05 -9.24
CA TYR A 204 -0.87 9.36 -8.92
C TYR A 204 -0.75 10.13 -7.59
N ARG A 205 -1.58 11.15 -7.38
CA ARG A 205 -1.60 11.93 -6.13
C ARG A 205 -1.99 11.08 -4.93
N LEU A 206 -2.93 10.15 -5.08
CA LEU A 206 -3.33 9.21 -4.03
C LEU A 206 -2.15 8.31 -3.64
N ALA A 207 -1.49 7.68 -4.62
CA ALA A 207 -0.33 6.83 -4.36
C ALA A 207 0.81 7.60 -3.68
N SER A 208 1.06 8.85 -4.10
CA SER A 208 2.05 9.72 -3.45
C SER A 208 1.68 10.04 -2.00
N ALA A 209 0.40 10.34 -1.73
CA ALA A 209 -0.08 10.61 -0.39
C ALA A 209 0.00 9.38 0.52
N GLU A 210 -0.32 8.19 0.00
CA GLU A 210 -0.18 6.92 0.72
C GLU A 210 1.29 6.63 1.07
N ALA A 211 2.22 6.83 0.13
CA ALA A 211 3.65 6.69 0.38
C ALA A 211 4.15 7.65 1.47
N LEU A 212 3.71 8.92 1.43
CA LEU A 212 4.04 9.89 2.47
C LEU A 212 3.45 9.50 3.84
N ASN A 213 2.26 8.92 3.86
CA ASN A 213 1.64 8.43 5.10
C ASN A 213 2.44 7.27 5.72
N VAL A 214 2.94 6.35 4.89
CA VAL A 214 3.84 5.28 5.33
C VAL A 214 5.14 5.86 5.91
N GLN A 215 5.76 6.83 5.23
CA GLN A 215 6.97 7.49 5.73
C GLN A 215 6.72 8.21 7.05
N LEU A 216 5.60 8.92 7.18
CA LEU A 216 5.23 9.59 8.43
C LEU A 216 5.04 8.60 9.57
N LYS A 217 4.38 7.46 9.33
CA LYS A 217 4.21 6.40 10.33
C LYS A 217 5.55 5.82 10.77
N ASP A 218 6.46 5.57 9.83
CA ASP A 218 7.82 5.09 10.15
C ASP A 218 8.57 6.11 11.02
N ASN A 219 8.54 7.39 10.64
CA ASN A 219 9.16 8.47 11.44
C ASN A 219 8.57 8.58 12.84
N ILE A 220 7.24 8.48 12.99
CA ILE A 220 6.58 8.47 14.29
C ILE A 220 7.08 7.29 15.14
N SER A 221 7.20 6.09 14.54
CA SER A 221 7.68 4.90 15.26
C SER A 221 9.14 5.04 15.71
N LYS A 222 9.99 5.65 14.88
CA LYS A 222 11.38 5.96 15.24
C LYS A 222 11.45 6.96 16.40
N LEU A 223 10.65 8.02 16.33
CA LEU A 223 10.60 9.03 17.39
C LEU A 223 10.10 8.45 18.71
N ASP A 224 9.13 7.53 18.68
CA ASP A 224 8.64 6.84 19.88
C ASP A 224 9.70 5.94 20.51
N ALA A 225 10.48 5.23 19.67
CA ALA A 225 11.62 4.44 20.12
C ALA A 225 12.72 5.32 20.74
N GLU A 226 13.05 6.45 20.13
CA GLU A 226 13.99 7.44 20.67
C GLU A 226 13.52 8.01 22.01
N LEU A 227 12.24 8.39 22.11
CA LEU A 227 11.65 8.91 23.35
C LEU A 227 11.68 7.86 24.46
N SER A 228 11.38 6.61 24.14
CA SER A 228 11.48 5.48 25.08
C SER A 228 12.91 5.26 25.56
N SER A 229 13.89 5.32 24.64
CA SER A 229 15.32 5.23 24.97
C SER A 229 15.78 6.35 25.90
N ILE A 230 15.41 7.61 25.59
CA ILE A 230 15.71 8.78 26.42
C ILE A 230 15.08 8.63 27.81
N ARG A 231 13.83 8.17 27.88
CA ARG A 231 13.14 7.93 29.15
C ARG A 231 13.86 6.88 30.00
N HIS A 232 14.31 5.78 29.39
CA HIS A 232 15.10 4.77 30.10
C HIS A 232 16.44 5.32 30.58
N SER A 233 17.14 6.10 29.75
CA SER A 233 18.39 6.77 30.13
C SER A 233 18.18 7.71 31.31
N TYR A 234 17.12 8.53 31.28
CA TYR A 234 16.76 9.43 32.37
C TYR A 234 16.49 8.69 33.68
N LEU A 235 15.70 7.61 33.65
CA LEU A 235 15.42 6.80 34.84
C LEU A 235 16.70 6.17 35.40
N ASN A 236 17.56 5.62 34.53
CA ASN A 236 18.84 5.06 34.93
C ASN A 236 19.73 6.13 35.60
N LEU A 237 19.87 7.30 34.98
CA LEU A 237 20.65 8.40 35.54
C LEU A 237 20.09 8.87 36.89
N SER A 238 18.76 8.92 37.03
CA SER A 238 18.09 9.24 38.29
C SER A 238 18.42 8.22 39.39
N THR A 239 18.42 6.92 39.08
CA THR A 239 18.82 5.86 40.04
C THR A 239 20.29 5.92 40.42
N GLN A 240 21.17 6.24 39.46
CA GLN A 240 22.60 6.42 39.72
C GLN A 240 22.83 7.64 40.62
N TYR A 241 22.11 8.73 40.39
CA TYR A 241 22.19 9.92 41.24
C TYR A 241 21.74 9.62 42.67
N ALA A 242 20.63 8.89 42.86
CA ALA A 242 20.18 8.45 44.18
C ALA A 242 21.25 7.57 44.88
N THR A 243 21.81 6.60 44.16
CA THR A 243 22.88 5.73 44.69
C THR A 243 24.13 6.53 45.07
N LEU A 244 24.51 7.51 44.26
CA LEU A 244 25.66 8.37 44.54
C LEU A 244 25.42 9.23 45.78
N ARG A 245 24.20 9.74 45.95
CA ARG A 245 23.78 10.48 47.15
C ARG A 245 23.87 9.60 48.39
N ASP A 246 23.36 8.38 48.35
CA ASP A 246 23.44 7.45 49.48
C ASP A 246 24.90 7.13 49.85
N ARG A 247 25.77 6.95 48.84
CA ARG A 247 27.22 6.77 49.06
C ARG A 247 27.86 7.99 49.69
N TYR A 248 27.48 9.19 49.24
CA TYR A 248 27.97 10.44 49.82
C TYR A 248 27.57 10.55 51.30
N ASP A 249 26.32 10.29 51.63
CA ASP A 249 25.82 10.29 53.02
C ASP A 249 26.53 9.23 53.88
N SER A 250 26.79 8.04 53.33
CA SER A 250 27.56 6.99 54.01
C SER A 250 29.02 7.40 54.25
N LEU A 251 29.66 8.07 53.29
CA LEU A 251 31.03 8.53 53.42
C LEU A 251 31.13 9.60 54.51
N LEU A 252 30.15 10.51 54.58
CA LEU A 252 30.06 11.54 55.60
C LEU A 252 29.99 10.95 57.02
N LYS A 253 29.18 9.90 57.21
CA LYS A 253 29.12 9.14 58.48
C LYS A 253 30.44 8.44 58.80
N SER A 254 31.12 7.87 57.80
CA SER A 254 32.40 7.21 58.02
C SER A 254 33.51 8.18 58.39
N GLU A 255 33.50 9.39 57.83
CA GLU A 255 34.43 10.47 58.16
C GLU A 255 34.21 10.94 59.60
N GLU A 256 32.97 11.14 60.01
CA GLU A 256 32.61 11.46 61.39
C GLU A 256 33.06 10.37 62.38
N SER A 257 32.84 9.10 62.05
CA SER A 257 33.32 7.96 62.85
C SER A 257 34.85 7.94 62.97
N LEU A 258 35.57 8.10 61.86
CA LEU A 258 37.02 8.10 61.84
C LEU A 258 37.60 9.28 62.63
N ARG A 259 36.93 10.44 62.59
CA ARG A 259 37.28 11.59 63.40
C ARG A 259 37.16 11.29 64.89
N HIS A 260 36.07 10.64 65.32
CA HIS A 260 35.93 10.23 66.72
C HIS A 260 36.96 9.18 67.14
N GLU A 261 37.29 8.21 66.28
CA GLU A 261 38.39 7.26 66.55
C GLU A 261 39.73 7.98 66.71
N TYR A 262 40.01 8.97 65.87
CA TYR A 262 41.22 9.78 65.97
C TYR A 262 41.27 10.60 67.27
N GLU A 263 40.15 11.24 67.66
CA GLU A 263 40.03 11.97 68.92
C GLU A 263 40.30 11.05 70.13
N ASN A 264 39.73 9.83 70.12
CA ASN A 264 39.97 8.83 71.15
C ASN A 264 41.44 8.38 71.19
N LEU A 265 42.02 8.03 70.04
CA LEU A 265 43.42 7.60 69.95
C LEU A 265 44.39 8.70 70.42
N SER A 266 44.08 9.96 70.11
CA SER A 266 44.86 11.11 70.59
C SER A 266 44.79 11.25 72.12
N SER A 267 43.60 11.04 72.70
CA SER A 267 43.42 11.00 74.16
C SER A 267 44.21 9.86 74.80
N ASP A 268 44.11 8.65 74.25
CA ASP A 268 44.85 7.47 74.72
C ASP A 268 46.36 7.69 74.65
N TYR A 269 46.85 8.27 73.55
CA TYR A 269 48.26 8.63 73.41
C TYR A 269 48.70 9.65 74.47
N SER A 270 47.87 10.65 74.78
CA SER A 270 48.13 11.61 75.86
C SER A 270 48.19 10.92 77.22
N SER A 271 47.28 9.99 77.49
CA SER A 271 47.27 9.19 78.74
C SER A 271 48.51 8.33 78.85
N LEU A 272 48.85 7.58 77.80
CA LEU A 272 50.02 6.71 77.75
C LEU A 272 51.32 7.52 77.91
N THR A 273 51.37 8.73 77.34
CA THR A 273 52.51 9.65 77.53
C THR A 273 52.66 10.03 79.01
N LYS A 274 51.55 10.34 79.70
CA LYS A 274 51.59 10.63 81.16
C LYS A 274 52.05 9.43 81.96
N GLU A 275 51.50 8.25 81.70
CA GLU A 275 51.92 7.01 82.35
C GLU A 275 53.41 6.71 82.14
N TYR A 276 53.90 6.88 80.90
CA TYR A 276 55.31 6.74 80.58
C TYR A 276 56.18 7.73 81.37
N THR A 277 55.76 9.00 81.50
CA THR A 277 56.50 9.98 82.32
C THR A 277 56.54 9.56 83.79
N ILE A 278 55.43 9.07 84.35
CA ILE A 278 55.36 8.56 85.73
C ILE A 278 56.32 7.37 85.88
N LEU A 279 56.26 6.40 84.97
CA LEU A 279 57.13 5.22 85.01
C LEU A 279 58.61 5.60 84.93
N THR A 280 58.95 6.59 84.10
CA THR A 280 60.32 7.12 84.00
C THR A 280 60.76 7.75 85.31
N THR A 281 59.90 8.55 85.96
CA THR A 281 60.22 9.13 87.27
C THR A 281 60.40 8.08 88.36
N LEU A 282 59.56 7.05 88.40
CA LEU A 282 59.69 5.92 89.33
C LEU A 282 60.99 5.14 89.09
N TYR A 283 61.36 4.92 87.83
CA TYR A 283 62.61 4.26 87.48
C TYR A 283 63.82 5.09 87.96
N ASP A 284 63.81 6.41 87.76
CA ASP A 284 64.87 7.29 88.25
C ASP A 284 64.95 7.33 89.78
N GLU A 285 63.81 7.27 90.47
CA GLU A 285 63.72 7.18 91.93
C GLU A 285 64.28 5.84 92.44
N LEU A 286 63.84 4.72 91.87
CA LEU A 286 64.36 3.39 92.19
C LEU A 286 65.88 3.29 91.96
N LYS A 287 66.37 3.91 90.88
CA LYS A 287 67.80 3.99 90.57
C LYS A 287 68.56 4.81 91.62
N LYS A 288 67.98 5.87 92.18
CA LYS A 288 68.55 6.62 93.31
C LYS A 288 68.56 5.78 94.58
N GLU A 289 67.46 5.11 94.92
CA GLU A 289 67.39 4.22 96.09
C GLU A 289 68.42 3.08 95.99
N TYR A 290 68.58 2.47 94.81
CA TYR A 290 69.59 1.45 94.59
C TYR A 290 71.02 1.98 94.84
N LYS A 291 71.32 3.20 94.38
CA LYS A 291 72.60 3.85 94.66
C LYS A 291 72.80 4.13 96.15
N ASP A 292 71.75 4.61 96.85
CA ASP A 292 71.80 4.83 98.30
C ASP A 292 72.04 3.52 99.06
N LEU A 293 71.29 2.47 98.70
CA LEU A 293 71.44 1.15 99.29
C LEU A 293 72.83 0.57 99.05
N ARG A 294 73.38 0.76 97.85
CA ARG A 294 74.75 0.35 97.51
C ARG A 294 75.78 1.09 98.38
N ALA A 295 75.64 2.41 98.54
CA ALA A 295 76.53 3.20 99.39
C ALA A 295 76.47 2.73 100.86
N ARG A 296 75.28 2.44 101.39
CA ARG A 296 75.11 1.87 102.75
C ARG A 296 75.75 0.50 102.88
N TYR A 297 75.66 -0.33 101.85
CA TYR A 297 76.30 -1.65 101.83
C TYR A 297 77.83 -1.53 101.85
N ASP A 298 78.40 -0.61 101.08
CA ASP A 298 79.84 -0.34 101.06
C ASP A 298 80.31 0.26 102.41
N ASP A 299 79.53 1.16 103.04
CA ASP A 299 79.79 1.67 104.41
C ASP A 299 79.76 0.55 105.46
N ALA A 300 78.79 -0.36 105.37
CA ALA A 300 78.72 -1.52 106.26
C ALA A 300 79.94 -2.46 106.08
N LEU A 301 80.42 -2.65 104.85
CA LEU A 301 81.65 -3.39 104.56
C LEU A 301 82.87 -2.73 105.17
N GLU A 302 83.01 -1.40 105.05
CA GLU A 302 84.09 -0.66 105.71
C GLU A 302 84.04 -0.83 107.23
N LYS A 303 82.84 -0.79 107.81
CA LYS A 303 82.61 -0.98 109.24
C LYS A 303 82.93 -2.40 109.71
N ILE A 304 82.62 -3.41 108.92
CA ILE A 304 83.08 -4.79 109.17
C ILE A 304 84.61 -4.84 109.11
N GLY A 305 85.22 -4.19 108.11
CA GLY A 305 86.68 -4.11 107.99
C GLY A 305 87.34 -3.42 109.19
N SER A 306 86.74 -2.35 109.72
CA SER A 306 87.24 -1.66 110.92
C SER A 306 87.05 -2.49 112.18
N LEU A 307 85.91 -3.17 112.34
CA LEU A 307 85.68 -4.11 113.44
C LEU A 307 86.65 -5.28 113.39
N GLN A 308 86.98 -5.82 112.20
CA GLN A 308 88.00 -6.86 112.06
C GLN A 308 89.40 -6.37 112.45
N ARG A 309 89.76 -5.12 112.10
CA ARG A 309 91.02 -4.53 112.57
C ARG A 309 91.05 -4.37 114.08
N SER A 310 89.97 -3.84 114.66
CA SER A 310 89.82 -3.70 116.11
C SER A 310 89.84 -5.05 116.84
N LEU A 311 89.25 -6.10 116.25
CA LEU A 311 89.33 -7.46 116.78
C LEU A 311 90.76 -7.99 116.75
N LYS A 312 91.50 -7.76 115.66
CA LYS A 312 92.89 -8.17 115.52
C LYS A 312 93.80 -7.41 116.49
N GLU A 313 93.56 -6.12 116.67
CA GLU A 313 94.26 -5.26 117.63
C GLU A 313 93.98 -5.73 119.07
N SER A 314 92.73 -6.04 119.42
CA SER A 314 92.38 -6.65 120.71
C SER A 314 93.03 -8.02 120.91
N GLU A 315 93.17 -8.83 119.85
CA GLU A 315 93.85 -10.12 119.89
C GLU A 315 95.37 -9.97 120.10
N GLU A 316 95.97 -8.95 119.47
CA GLU A 316 97.38 -8.58 119.65
C GLU A 316 97.63 -8.01 121.06
N GLU A 317 96.73 -7.17 121.58
CA GLU A 317 96.73 -6.72 122.97
C GLU A 317 96.62 -7.92 123.93
N TYR A 318 95.72 -8.87 123.68
CA TYR A 318 95.58 -10.10 124.47
C TYR A 318 96.86 -10.94 124.47
N LYS A 319 97.53 -11.08 123.31
CA LYS A 319 98.82 -11.77 123.19
C LYS A 319 99.92 -11.06 123.99
N SER A 320 99.99 -9.73 123.91
CA SER A 320 100.98 -8.95 124.65
C SER A 320 100.78 -9.05 126.18
N LEU A 321 99.52 -9.05 126.63
CA LEU A 321 99.15 -9.21 128.03
C LEU A 321 99.49 -10.62 128.53
N SER A 322 99.20 -11.66 127.75
CA SER A 322 99.61 -13.05 128.05
C SER A 322 101.14 -13.21 128.16
N GLN A 323 101.92 -12.44 127.40
CA GLN A 323 103.39 -12.48 127.44
C GLN A 323 103.95 -11.78 128.70
N GLN A 324 103.29 -10.72 129.18
CA GLN A 324 103.63 -10.06 130.46
C GLN A 324 103.39 -10.98 131.67
N TYR A 325 102.32 -11.78 131.67
CA TYR A 325 102.06 -12.75 132.74
C TYR A 325 103.02 -13.94 132.74
N ALA A 326 103.67 -14.26 131.61
CA ALA A 326 104.60 -15.39 131.48
C ALA A 326 105.99 -15.15 132.10
N VAL A 327 106.39 -13.90 132.35
CA VAL A 327 107.76 -13.56 132.83
C VAL A 327 107.83 -13.34 134.35
N ALA A 328 106.68 -13.27 135.04
CA ALA A 328 106.62 -12.83 136.44
C ALA A 328 106.36 -13.93 137.49
N SER A 329 106.42 -15.23 137.16
CA SER A 329 106.16 -16.29 138.15
C SER A 329 107.16 -17.46 138.24
N TRP A 330 108.33 -17.11 138.78
CA TRP A 330 109.10 -17.75 139.88
C TRP A 330 109.84 -19.10 139.74
N GLU A 331 111.10 -19.01 140.20
CA GLU A 331 112.01 -20.06 140.65
C GLU A 331 111.49 -20.82 141.89
N ARG A 332 111.50 -22.16 141.77
CA ARG A 332 111.58 -23.27 142.74
C ARG A 332 111.00 -23.06 144.17
N THR A 333 110.09 -23.91 144.66
CA THR A 333 110.14 -25.38 144.58
C THR A 333 108.77 -26.03 144.89
N LEU A 334 108.39 -26.98 144.03
CA LEU A 334 107.56 -28.17 144.26
C LEU A 334 106.79 -28.28 145.60
N VAL A 335 105.61 -27.65 145.66
CA VAL A 335 104.39 -28.35 146.07
C VAL A 335 103.41 -28.23 144.90
N VAL A 336 103.46 -29.28 144.09
CA VAL A 336 102.36 -29.85 143.31
C VAL A 336 101.01 -29.43 143.90
N TRP A 337 100.25 -28.58 143.21
CA TRP A 337 99.24 -29.00 142.24
C TRP A 337 98.20 -29.97 142.80
N ILE A 338 96.93 -29.67 142.49
CA ILE A 338 95.79 -30.59 142.44
C ILE A 338 95.07 -30.82 143.79
N ALA A 339 94.08 -29.98 144.02
CA ALA A 339 92.70 -30.42 143.84
C ALA A 339 91.80 -29.23 143.45
N ILE A 340 91.71 -29.01 142.14
CA ILE A 340 90.52 -28.49 141.48
C ILE A 340 89.43 -29.54 141.72
N ALA A 341 88.46 -29.23 142.57
CA ALA A 341 87.18 -29.94 142.70
C ALA A 341 86.27 -29.09 143.61
N GLN A 342 85.53 -28.13 143.03
CA GLN A 342 84.11 -28.29 142.79
C GLN A 342 83.26 -28.59 144.03
N ALA A 343 82.52 -27.58 144.48
CA ALA A 343 81.11 -27.70 144.89
C ALA A 343 80.55 -26.27 145.02
N ALA A 344 79.97 -25.67 143.97
CA ALA A 344 78.63 -25.95 143.42
C ALA A 344 77.51 -25.65 144.42
N GLY A 345 76.73 -24.60 144.14
CA GLY A 345 75.58 -24.11 144.90
C GLY A 345 75.10 -22.77 144.35
N ILE A 346 74.52 -22.66 143.14
CA ILE A 346 73.07 -22.81 142.79
C ILE A 346 72.30 -21.52 143.20
N ALA A 347 71.41 -20.83 142.47
CA ALA A 347 70.66 -20.94 141.20
C ALA A 347 70.18 -19.50 140.82
N GLY A 348 69.67 -19.16 139.63
CA GLY A 348 69.11 -19.96 138.53
C GLY A 348 69.24 -19.22 137.19
N PHE A 349 69.35 -19.96 136.07
CA PHE A 349 68.24 -20.32 135.16
C PHE A 349 67.62 -19.08 134.46
N ALA A 350 67.67 -18.93 133.14
CA ALA A 350 67.36 -19.96 132.14
C ALA A 350 68.19 -19.87 130.84
N VAL A 351 68.64 -21.05 130.38
CA VAL A 351 68.95 -21.39 128.99
C VAL A 351 68.01 -22.55 128.61
N THR A 352 67.33 -22.45 127.47
CA THR A 352 67.00 -23.49 126.45
C THR A 352 66.12 -22.77 125.39
N LYS A 353 66.25 -22.93 124.07
CA LYS A 353 66.77 -24.01 123.22
C LYS A 353 67.60 -23.46 122.05
N LEU A 354 68.69 -24.16 121.73
CA LEU A 354 69.21 -24.31 120.37
C LEU A 354 69.15 -25.80 119.97
N SER A 355 69.10 -26.03 118.67
CA SER A 355 69.27 -27.30 117.90
C SER A 355 68.00 -27.92 117.28
N LYS A 356 67.83 -27.63 115.99
CA LYS A 356 67.97 -28.63 114.92
C LYS A 356 68.48 -27.91 113.67
N ILE A 357 69.80 -27.91 113.50
CA ILE A 357 70.43 -27.94 112.17
C ILE A 357 71.36 -29.15 112.24
N PHE A 358 71.12 -30.14 111.37
CA PHE A 358 72.12 -30.91 110.60
C PHE A 358 71.55 -32.26 110.13
N LYS A 359 71.48 -32.40 108.81
CA LYS A 359 71.98 -33.50 107.95
C LYS A 359 71.46 -33.17 106.55
N ARG A 360 72.23 -33.15 105.47
CA ARG A 360 73.62 -33.50 105.14
C ARG A 360 73.88 -32.71 103.85
N ALA A 361 74.98 -31.96 103.76
CA ALA A 361 76.24 -32.44 103.18
C ALA A 361 76.05 -33.03 101.77
N SER A 362 76.63 -32.35 100.77
CA SER A 362 77.82 -32.84 100.06
C SER A 362 77.78 -32.35 98.61
N ASP A 363 78.75 -31.48 98.35
CA ASP A 363 79.59 -31.49 97.17
C ASP A 363 79.05 -31.18 95.76
N ARG A 364 79.85 -30.28 95.16
CA ARG A 364 80.36 -30.30 93.78
C ARG A 364 79.33 -30.01 92.69
N LYS A 365 79.45 -28.87 92.02
CA LYS A 365 80.36 -28.60 90.89
C LYS A 365 80.09 -29.56 89.72
N LEU A 366 79.97 -28.93 88.54
CA LEU A 366 79.94 -29.48 87.19
C LEU A 366 78.56 -29.82 86.58
N THR A 367 78.23 -28.97 85.60
CA THR A 367 77.91 -29.33 84.20
C THR A 367 76.59 -29.99 83.84
N LYS A 368 75.95 -29.31 82.88
CA LYS A 368 75.39 -29.81 81.63
C LYS A 368 74.13 -30.68 81.65
N THR A 369 73.17 -30.11 80.93
CA THR A 369 72.28 -30.71 79.92
C THR A 369 71.26 -31.79 80.33
N ASP A 370 70.05 -31.48 79.88
CA ASP A 370 69.14 -32.33 79.13
C ASP A 370 68.05 -33.14 79.86
N SER A 371 66.83 -32.62 79.63
CA SER A 371 65.76 -33.31 78.90
C SER A 371 64.83 -34.21 79.71
N LYS A 372 63.54 -33.91 79.63
CA LYS A 372 62.69 -34.49 78.58
C LYS A 372 61.26 -33.92 78.57
N GLU A 373 60.82 -33.67 77.33
CA GLU A 373 59.52 -34.00 76.73
C GLU A 373 58.29 -33.32 77.36
N GLN A 374 57.44 -32.65 76.58
CA GLN A 374 56.79 -33.09 75.35
C GLN A 374 56.00 -31.86 74.80
N LEU A 375 55.87 -31.51 73.52
CA LEU A 375 56.12 -32.16 72.24
C LEU A 375 56.11 -31.03 71.16
N CYS A 376 57.12 -31.07 70.27
CA CYS A 376 57.22 -30.64 68.86
C CYS A 376 56.64 -29.28 68.40
N GLU A 377 57.46 -28.28 68.03
CA GLU A 377 58.39 -28.10 66.86
C GLU A 377 57.67 -27.43 65.66
N GLU A 378 57.98 -26.16 65.37
CA GLU A 378 59.06 -25.63 64.48
C GLU A 378 58.55 -25.49 63.03
N GLY A 379 58.93 -24.50 62.24
CA GLY A 379 60.04 -23.56 62.31
C GLY A 379 60.46 -23.22 60.88
N LYS A 380 60.77 -21.95 60.64
CA LYS A 380 61.08 -21.30 59.36
C LYS A 380 62.39 -21.80 58.70
N GLU A 381 62.53 -21.60 57.38
CA GLU A 381 63.52 -20.72 56.68
C GLU A 381 63.59 -21.06 55.17
N LYS A 382 63.42 -20.09 54.24
CA LYS A 382 64.44 -19.37 53.43
C LYS A 382 65.48 -20.32 52.78
N GLU A 383 65.79 -20.29 51.48
CA GLU A 383 65.95 -19.14 50.57
C GLU A 383 66.11 -19.64 49.10
N THR A 384 65.68 -18.79 48.15
CA THR A 384 66.18 -18.59 46.76
C THR A 384 65.79 -19.48 45.55
N GLU A 385 65.37 -18.73 44.52
CA GLU A 385 65.45 -18.93 43.07
C GLU A 385 64.18 -19.25 42.27
N GLN A 386 64.07 -18.49 41.17
CA GLN A 386 62.95 -18.22 40.26
C GLN A 386 62.46 -19.48 39.51
N LYS A 387 61.14 -19.62 39.30
CA LYS A 387 60.43 -19.42 38.01
C LYS A 387 58.96 -19.90 38.06
N THR A 388 58.06 -18.99 37.70
CA THR A 388 56.76 -19.16 36.99
C THR A 388 55.66 -20.12 37.52
N ASP A 389 54.56 -19.45 37.91
CA ASP A 389 53.14 -19.68 37.54
C ASP A 389 52.34 -20.86 38.12
N VAL A 390 51.71 -20.54 39.26
CA VAL A 390 50.29 -20.69 39.63
C VAL A 390 49.48 -21.83 38.98
N MET A 391 49.34 -22.87 39.80
CA MET A 391 48.14 -23.55 40.32
C MET A 391 46.86 -23.76 39.48
N PRO A 392 46.17 -24.92 39.69
CA PRO A 392 45.15 -25.40 38.77
C PRO A 392 43.74 -25.60 39.40
N VAL A 393 42.79 -25.90 38.50
CA VAL A 393 41.54 -26.68 38.67
C VAL A 393 40.39 -26.05 39.49
N VAL A 394 39.22 -25.86 38.87
CA VAL A 394 38.04 -26.76 38.91
C VAL A 394 37.01 -26.23 37.89
N ASP A 395 36.70 -27.03 36.88
CA ASP A 395 35.54 -26.84 36.01
C ASP A 395 34.49 -27.91 36.30
N ARG A 396 33.23 -27.49 36.51
CA ARG A 396 32.04 -28.23 36.06
C ARG A 396 30.80 -27.32 35.93
N LEU A 397 30.47 -27.11 34.64
CA LEU A 397 29.15 -27.17 33.97
C LEU A 397 28.02 -26.19 34.35
N GLN A 398 27.64 -25.32 33.41
CA GLN A 398 26.23 -25.11 33.02
C GLN A 398 26.08 -24.43 31.64
N LYS A 399 25.09 -24.90 30.87
CA LYS A 399 24.66 -24.39 29.54
C LYS A 399 24.21 -22.93 29.60
N VAL A 400 24.33 -22.20 28.47
CA VAL A 400 23.21 -21.48 27.83
C VAL A 400 23.63 -20.88 26.47
N LEU A 401 22.83 -21.25 25.47
CA LEU A 401 22.39 -20.52 24.27
C LEU A 401 23.40 -20.15 23.17
N SER A 402 23.17 -20.81 22.03
CA SER A 402 23.28 -20.25 20.68
C SER A 402 23.10 -18.72 20.66
N GLY A 403 24.06 -17.98 20.09
CA GLY A 403 23.85 -16.54 19.86
C GLY A 403 25.06 -15.62 19.74
N ARG A 404 26.31 -16.07 19.66
CA ARG A 404 27.44 -15.16 19.35
C ARG A 404 27.56 -14.96 17.84
N ARG A 405 27.20 -13.76 17.36
CA ARG A 405 27.51 -13.30 16.01
C ARG A 405 28.96 -12.86 15.97
N ILE A 406 29.73 -13.42 15.04
CA ILE A 406 31.09 -12.97 14.76
C ILE A 406 30.97 -11.96 13.62
N SER A 407 31.28 -10.69 13.90
CA SER A 407 31.28 -9.65 12.87
C SER A 407 32.58 -9.70 12.09
N ILE A 408 32.51 -10.15 10.84
CA ILE A 408 33.63 -10.12 9.90
C ILE A 408 33.41 -8.91 8.97
N PRO A 409 34.40 -8.03 8.78
CA PRO A 409 34.30 -6.93 7.83
C PRO A 409 33.96 -7.45 6.42
N ALA A 410 33.07 -6.75 5.71
CA ALA A 410 32.52 -7.19 4.43
C ALA A 410 33.60 -7.51 3.37
N GLU A 411 34.67 -6.72 3.32
CA GLU A 411 35.80 -6.91 2.41
C GLU A 411 36.56 -8.24 2.63
N VAL A 412 36.58 -8.73 3.88
CA VAL A 412 37.24 -10.00 4.24
C VAL A 412 36.30 -11.18 4.00
N ALA A 413 34.99 -11.00 4.22
CA ALA A 413 33.98 -12.01 3.94
C ALA A 413 33.86 -12.32 2.44
N GLU A 414 33.95 -11.29 1.58
CA GLU A 414 33.91 -11.43 0.12
C GLU A 414 35.15 -12.18 -0.41
N LYS A 415 36.35 -11.87 0.07
CA LYS A 415 37.60 -12.59 -0.26
C LYS A 415 37.59 -14.05 0.20
N MET A 416 36.82 -14.38 1.24
CA MET A 416 36.66 -15.73 1.78
C MET A 416 35.43 -16.48 1.20
N GLY A 417 34.66 -15.84 0.31
CA GLY A 417 33.47 -16.44 -0.31
C GLY A 417 32.36 -16.79 0.68
N LEU A 418 32.17 -15.95 1.71
CA LEU A 418 31.18 -16.10 2.78
C LEU A 418 30.03 -15.09 2.59
N SER A 419 28.78 -15.57 2.65
CA SER A 419 27.57 -14.74 2.64
C SER A 419 26.88 -14.72 4.02
N GLU A 420 25.99 -13.75 4.24
CA GLU A 420 25.20 -13.66 5.48
C GLU A 420 24.47 -14.99 5.75
N GLY A 421 24.74 -15.59 6.92
CA GLY A 421 24.19 -16.91 7.31
C GLY A 421 25.08 -18.11 7.01
N SER A 422 26.25 -17.92 6.38
CA SER A 422 27.23 -19.00 6.13
C SER A 422 27.79 -19.59 7.43
N ARG A 423 27.96 -20.93 7.48
CA ARG A 423 28.60 -21.63 8.60
C ARG A 423 30.12 -21.53 8.48
N VAL A 424 30.77 -21.10 9.56
CA VAL A 424 32.23 -20.96 9.64
C VAL A 424 32.78 -21.71 10.86
N ILE A 425 33.98 -22.24 10.72
CA ILE A 425 34.74 -22.85 11.81
C ILE A 425 35.78 -21.84 12.27
N VAL A 426 35.78 -21.55 13.57
CA VAL A 426 36.73 -20.61 14.19
C VAL A 426 37.65 -21.37 15.13
N ARG A 427 38.96 -21.21 14.94
CA ARG A 427 39.99 -21.84 15.77
C ARG A 427 40.93 -20.77 16.32
N LEU A 428 41.09 -20.78 17.65
CA LEU A 428 42.08 -19.97 18.36
C LEU A 428 43.39 -20.74 18.41
N MET A 429 44.48 -20.12 17.95
CA MET A 429 45.82 -20.69 17.99
C MET A 429 46.52 -20.31 19.31
N GLU A 430 47.58 -21.03 19.68
CA GLU A 430 48.34 -20.81 20.93
C GLU A 430 49.03 -19.43 21.00
N ASP A 431 49.20 -18.76 19.86
CA ASP A 431 49.72 -17.39 19.73
C ASP A 431 48.65 -16.29 19.88
N GLY A 432 47.41 -16.67 20.18
CA GLY A 432 46.28 -15.75 20.36
C GLY A 432 45.59 -15.29 19.07
N THR A 433 46.01 -15.79 17.91
CA THR A 433 45.38 -15.45 16.61
C THR A 433 44.13 -16.29 16.32
N LEU A 434 43.11 -15.65 15.73
CA LEU A 434 41.85 -16.29 15.32
C LEU A 434 41.91 -16.65 13.84
N THR A 435 41.75 -17.93 13.52
CA THR A 435 41.62 -18.41 12.14
C THR A 435 40.18 -18.80 11.83
N VAL A 436 39.64 -18.27 10.73
CA VAL A 436 38.28 -18.53 10.26
C VAL A 436 38.34 -19.30 8.94
N LYS A 437 37.66 -20.44 8.85
CA LYS A 437 37.56 -21.24 7.62
C LYS A 437 36.10 -21.56 7.29
N LYS A 438 35.78 -21.62 6.00
CA LYS A 438 34.46 -22.03 5.48
C LYS A 438 34.23 -23.52 5.77
N ALA A 439 33.06 -23.87 6.29
CA ALA A 439 32.68 -25.27 6.46
C ALA A 439 32.20 -25.83 5.11
N GLU A 440 32.76 -26.96 4.65
CA GLU A 440 32.31 -27.63 3.43
C GLU A 440 31.10 -28.53 3.74
N ASP A 441 30.05 -28.41 2.93
CA ASP A 441 28.81 -29.18 3.06
C ASP A 441 28.99 -30.59 2.45
N GLY A 442 29.16 -31.60 3.31
CA GLY A 442 29.22 -33.01 2.94
C GLY A 442 27.86 -33.71 2.92
N VAL A 443 27.34 -33.91 1.71
CA VAL A 443 26.57 -35.05 1.14
C VAL A 443 25.47 -35.73 1.98
N GLY A 444 24.23 -35.59 1.50
CA GLY A 444 23.06 -36.43 1.81
C GLY A 444 21.95 -36.24 0.75
N SER A 445 21.93 -37.13 -0.23
CA SER A 445 21.18 -37.18 -1.50
C SER A 445 19.64 -37.24 -1.47
N LYS A 446 18.98 -36.30 -2.19
CA LYS A 446 17.99 -36.40 -3.33
C LYS A 446 16.80 -37.40 -3.30
N PRO A 447 15.77 -37.31 -4.22
CA PRO A 447 15.30 -36.21 -5.11
C PRO A 447 13.74 -36.11 -5.30
N GLY A 448 13.26 -35.01 -5.90
CA GLY A 448 11.95 -34.97 -6.60
C GLY A 448 11.54 -33.60 -7.16
N GLU A 449 11.65 -33.45 -8.49
CA GLU A 449 10.95 -32.53 -9.44
C GLU A 449 10.91 -31.02 -9.11
N GLY A 450 11.48 -30.08 -9.89
CA GLY A 450 11.43 -29.85 -11.34
C GLY A 450 10.73 -28.49 -11.60
N PRO A 451 11.37 -27.44 -12.17
CA PRO A 451 10.81 -26.09 -12.19
C PRO A 451 9.98 -25.83 -13.46
N THR A 452 8.87 -25.11 -13.32
CA THR A 452 8.15 -24.50 -14.45
C THR A 452 8.35 -22.99 -14.40
N VAL A 453 8.94 -22.45 -15.47
CA VAL A 453 9.08 -21.01 -15.76
C VAL A 453 7.95 -20.62 -16.72
N GLN A 454 7.25 -19.52 -16.42
CA GLN A 454 6.52 -18.60 -17.32
C GLN A 454 5.85 -17.54 -16.41
N GLY A 455 5.95 -16.23 -16.59
CA GLY A 455 6.69 -15.38 -17.50
C GLY A 455 6.69 -13.95 -16.94
#